data_AF-I0H5R5-F1
#
_entry.id   AF-I0H5R5-F1
#
_cell.length_a   1.000
_cell.length_b   1.000
_cell.length_c   1.000
_cell.angle_alpha   90.00
_cell.angle_beta   90.00
_cell.angle_gamma   90.00
#
_symmetry.space_group_name_H-M   'P 1'
#
loop_
_entity.id
_entity.type
_entity.pdbx_description
1 polymer ?
#
loop_
_entity_poly.entity_id
_entity_poly.type
_entity_poly.pdbx_seq_one_letter_code
_entity_poly.pdbx_strand_id
1 'polypeptide(L)'
;MFVVAGMTDQAEAIDALASFRQQFYRCLTARADALFELTEALLCTDGPVKTLVGLSLAPEHRRGHGALYDALNHGRIQVEALRRQLAETPLPRGCGRPPGSRGGRLPVAAPGREL
;
A
#
# COMPACT_ATOMS: atom_id res chain seq x y z
N MET A 1 6.63 19.42 -26.16
CA MET A 1 7.64 18.39 -25.84
C MET A 1 7.51 17.98 -24.36
N PHE A 2 6.41 17.34 -23.99
CA PHE A 2 6.09 16.92 -22.60
C PHE A 2 5.78 15.41 -22.48
N VAL A 3 5.85 14.67 -23.59
CA VAL A 3 5.45 13.26 -23.63
C VAL A 3 6.64 12.31 -23.41
N VAL A 4 7.88 12.81 -23.45
CA VAL A 4 9.08 11.96 -23.30
C VAL A 4 9.58 11.89 -21.84
N ALA A 5 9.32 12.89 -21.00
CA ALA A 5 9.71 12.87 -19.58
C ALA A 5 8.81 11.98 -18.70
N GLY A 6 7.55 11.77 -19.10
CA GLY A 6 6.62 10.91 -18.35
C GLY A 6 6.90 9.42 -18.52
N MET A 7 7.40 8.96 -19.67
CA MET A 7 7.72 7.54 -19.88
C MET A 7 9.04 7.13 -19.23
N THR A 8 10.06 7.99 -19.19
CA THR A 8 11.31 7.71 -18.47
C THR A 8 11.10 7.78 -16.96
N ASP A 9 10.36 8.77 -16.47
CA ASP A 9 10.00 8.87 -15.04
C ASP A 9 9.12 7.70 -14.61
N GLN A 10 8.12 7.31 -15.42
CA GLN A 10 7.27 6.17 -15.11
C GLN A 10 8.01 4.83 -15.22
N ALA A 11 8.86 4.62 -16.23
CA ALA A 11 9.65 3.40 -16.34
C ALA A 11 10.66 3.29 -15.19
N GLU A 12 11.35 4.38 -14.85
CA GLU A 12 12.27 4.45 -13.72
C GLU A 12 11.53 4.25 -12.38
N ALA A 13 10.33 4.82 -12.22
CA ALA A 13 9.48 4.61 -11.06
C ALA A 13 8.99 3.15 -10.95
N ILE A 14 8.64 2.51 -12.08
CA ILE A 14 8.26 1.09 -12.13
C ILE A 14 9.46 0.21 -11.74
N ASP A 15 10.65 0.50 -12.27
CA ASP A 15 11.87 -0.25 -11.93
C ASP A 15 12.27 -0.06 -10.46
N ALA A 16 12.17 1.17 -9.94
CA ALA A 16 12.37 1.47 -8.53
C ALA A 16 11.37 0.71 -7.64
N LEU A 17 10.10 0.68 -8.03
CA LEU A 17 9.06 -0.08 -7.32
C LEU A 17 9.30 -1.59 -7.39
N ALA A 18 9.71 -2.12 -8.55
CA ALA A 18 10.04 -3.53 -8.72
C ALA A 18 11.24 -3.94 -7.85
N SER A 19 12.29 -3.11 -7.82
CA SER A 19 13.47 -3.30 -6.97
C SER A 19 13.10 -3.23 -5.49
N PHE A 20 12.28 -2.26 -5.09
CA PHE A 20 11.77 -2.14 -3.72
C PHE A 20 10.97 -3.38 -3.31
N ARG A 21 10.03 -3.84 -4.14
CA ARG A 21 9.24 -5.05 -3.89
C ARG A 21 10.12 -6.29 -3.72
N GLN A 22 11.16 -6.43 -4.53
CA GLN A 22 12.11 -7.54 -4.41
C GLN A 22 12.88 -7.48 -3.08
N GLN A 23 13.38 -6.30 -2.71
CA GLN A 23 14.11 -6.10 -1.44
C GLN A 23 13.21 -6.31 -0.22
N PHE A 24 11.97 -5.82 -0.27
CA PHE A 24 10.95 -6.07 0.73
C PHE A 24 10.68 -7.57 0.88
N TYR A 25 10.46 -8.30 -0.22
CA TYR A 25 10.22 -9.75 -0.19
C TYR A 25 11.38 -10.52 0.47
N ARG A 26 12.64 -10.12 0.22
CA ARG A 26 13.82 -10.72 0.88
C ARG A 26 13.86 -10.52 2.40
N CYS A 27 13.18 -9.49 2.92
CA CYS A 27 13.09 -9.25 4.36
C CYS A 27 12.06 -10.18 5.05
N LEU A 28 11.21 -10.87 4.29
CA LEU A 28 10.18 -11.77 4.81
C LEU A 28 10.78 -13.18 4.98
N THR A 29 10.97 -13.60 6.22
CA THR A 29 11.66 -14.86 6.54
C THR A 29 10.71 -16.02 6.83
N ALA A 30 9.41 -15.76 7.00
CA ALA A 30 8.37 -16.78 7.07
C ALA A 30 7.06 -16.27 6.48
N ARG A 31 6.32 -17.14 5.77
CA ARG A 31 5.07 -16.82 5.06
C ARG A 31 5.20 -15.62 4.12
N ALA A 32 6.34 -15.51 3.44
CA ALA A 32 6.70 -14.38 2.59
C ALA A 32 5.62 -14.04 1.55
N ASP A 33 5.11 -15.03 0.82
CA ASP A 33 4.06 -14.79 -0.18
C ASP A 33 2.80 -14.15 0.41
N ALA A 34 2.33 -14.67 1.55
CA ALA A 34 1.09 -14.21 2.15
C ALA A 34 1.24 -12.83 2.81
N LEU A 35 2.40 -12.54 3.41
CA LEU A 35 2.74 -11.21 3.91
C LEU A 35 2.93 -10.19 2.77
N PHE A 36 3.48 -10.62 1.66
CA PHE A 36 3.67 -9.79 0.48
C PHE A 36 2.32 -9.42 -0.16
N GLU A 37 1.47 -10.42 -0.44
CA GLU A 37 0.11 -10.20 -0.95
C GLU A 37 -0.72 -9.31 -0.01
N LEU A 38 -0.61 -9.50 1.30
CA LEU A 38 -1.28 -8.64 2.30
C LEU A 38 -0.78 -7.19 2.20
N THR A 39 0.52 -6.99 2.08
CA THR A 39 1.11 -5.64 2.01
C THR A 39 0.69 -4.93 0.72
N GLU A 40 0.72 -5.64 -0.40
CA GLU A 40 0.25 -5.11 -1.69
C GLU A 40 -1.24 -4.75 -1.65
N ALA A 41 -2.08 -5.62 -1.08
CA ALA A 41 -3.49 -5.33 -0.86
C ALA A 41 -3.70 -4.08 0.01
N LEU A 42 -2.90 -3.91 1.07
CA LEU A 42 -2.98 -2.73 1.95
C LEU A 42 -2.56 -1.43 1.25
N LEU A 43 -1.54 -1.49 0.38
CA LEU A 43 -1.08 -0.34 -0.39
C LEU A 43 -2.03 0.02 -1.54
N CYS A 44 -2.73 -0.95 -2.11
CA CYS A 44 -3.71 -0.75 -3.19
C CYS A 44 -5.14 -0.47 -2.69
N THR A 45 -5.42 -0.63 -1.39
CA THR A 45 -6.75 -0.34 -0.85
C THR A 45 -7.00 1.17 -0.83
N ASP A 46 -8.12 1.60 -1.40
CA ASP A 46 -8.55 2.99 -1.35
C ASP A 46 -9.02 3.37 0.06
N GLY A 47 -8.14 4.04 0.81
CA GLY A 47 -8.44 4.62 2.11
C GLY A 47 -8.16 3.71 3.31
N PRO A 48 -8.60 4.11 4.52
CA PRO A 48 -8.22 3.41 5.74
C PRO A 48 -8.89 2.04 5.83
N VAL A 49 -8.07 1.00 6.02
CA VAL A 49 -8.54 -0.36 6.25
C VAL A 49 -9.26 -0.46 7.59
N LYS A 50 -10.54 -0.84 7.56
CA LYS A 50 -11.38 -0.95 8.78
C LYS A 50 -11.42 -2.36 9.37
N THR A 51 -11.17 -3.38 8.56
CA THR A 51 -11.23 -4.80 8.96
C THR A 51 -10.26 -5.62 8.13
N LEU A 52 -9.62 -6.62 8.75
CA LEU A 52 -8.73 -7.57 8.05
C LEU A 52 -9.46 -8.41 7.00
N VAL A 53 -10.71 -8.80 7.27
CA VAL A 53 -11.56 -9.52 6.32
C VAL A 53 -11.83 -8.69 5.05
N GLY A 54 -12.05 -7.38 5.22
CA GLY A 54 -12.16 -6.47 4.09
C GLY A 54 -10.89 -6.39 3.24
N LEU A 55 -9.72 -6.61 3.85
CA LEU A 55 -8.43 -6.63 3.14
C LEU A 55 -8.23 -7.90 2.31
N SER A 56 -8.69 -9.06 2.80
CA SER A 56 -8.65 -10.32 2.04
C SER A 56 -9.63 -10.38 0.87
N LEU A 57 -10.50 -9.37 0.72
CA LEU A 57 -11.38 -9.19 -0.44
C LEU A 57 -10.75 -8.31 -1.53
N ALA A 58 -9.61 -7.68 -1.27
CA ALA A 58 -8.90 -6.90 -2.27
C ALA A 58 -8.38 -7.80 -3.41
N PRO A 59 -8.42 -7.37 -4.67
CA PRO A 59 -8.03 -8.20 -5.82
C PRO A 59 -6.55 -8.63 -5.79
N GLU A 60 -5.72 -7.93 -5.02
CA GLU A 60 -4.31 -8.25 -4.81
C GLU A 60 -4.10 -9.41 -3.82
N HIS A 61 -5.10 -9.76 -3.00
CA HIS A 61 -5.05 -10.90 -2.08
C HIS A 61 -5.65 -12.14 -2.76
N ARG A 62 -4.80 -12.93 -3.43
CA ARG A 62 -5.24 -14.10 -4.19
C ARG A 62 -5.49 -15.34 -3.32
N ARG A 63 -5.06 -15.29 -2.06
CA ARG A 63 -5.21 -16.38 -1.08
C ARG A 63 -6.45 -16.18 -0.21
N GLY A 64 -7.00 -17.28 0.30
CA GLY A 64 -8.17 -17.22 1.18
C GLY A 64 -7.84 -16.61 2.56
N HIS A 65 -8.87 -16.18 3.29
CA HIS A 65 -8.80 -15.57 4.62
C HIS A 65 -7.90 -16.32 5.64
N GLY A 66 -7.85 -17.65 5.57
CA GLY A 66 -6.98 -18.46 6.45
C GLY A 66 -5.48 -18.17 6.24
N ALA A 67 -5.06 -17.86 5.02
CA ALA A 67 -3.68 -17.50 4.71
C ALA A 67 -3.32 -16.11 5.24
N LEU A 68 -4.28 -15.18 5.31
CA LEU A 68 -4.10 -13.86 5.92
C LEU A 68 -3.78 -14.01 7.42
N TYR A 69 -4.63 -14.75 8.14
CA TYR A 69 -4.41 -14.96 9.58
C TYR A 69 -3.15 -15.78 9.87
N ASP A 70 -2.86 -16.79 9.06
CA ASP A 70 -1.64 -17.58 9.19
C ASP A 70 -0.37 -16.74 8.93
N ALA A 71 -0.40 -15.80 7.97
CA ALA A 71 0.68 -14.85 7.74
C ALA A 71 0.87 -13.89 8.92
N LEU A 72 -0.21 -13.39 9.52
CA LEU A 72 -0.10 -12.52 10.70
C LEU A 72 0.42 -13.26 11.94
N ASN A 73 0.01 -14.52 12.13
CA ASN A 73 0.37 -15.29 13.32
C ASN A 73 1.76 -15.94 13.23
N HIS A 74 2.13 -16.45 12.05
CA HIS A 74 3.37 -17.20 11.84
C HIS A 74 4.40 -16.47 10.96
N GLY A 75 4.03 -15.30 10.44
CA GLY A 75 4.91 -14.48 9.62
C GLY A 75 6.11 -13.96 10.40
N ARG A 76 7.23 -13.82 9.70
CA ARG A 76 8.46 -13.26 10.26
C ARG A 76 9.04 -12.26 9.28
N ILE A 77 9.46 -11.12 9.82
CA ILE A 77 10.00 -10.00 9.06
C ILE A 77 11.31 -9.57 9.73
N GLN A 78 12.36 -9.42 8.95
CA GLN A 78 13.61 -8.80 9.38
C GLN A 78 13.43 -7.29 9.44
N VAL A 79 12.86 -6.80 10.54
CA VAL A 79 12.48 -5.39 10.71
C VAL A 79 13.67 -4.45 10.55
N GLU A 80 14.85 -4.83 11.04
CA GLU A 80 16.06 -3.99 10.91
C GLU A 80 16.54 -3.88 9.47
N ALA A 81 16.50 -4.98 8.72
CA ALA A 81 16.81 -4.98 7.29
C ALA A 81 15.79 -4.12 6.54
N LEU A 82 14.49 -4.30 6.82
CA LEU A 82 13.43 -3.52 6.22
C LEU A 82 13.58 -2.01 6.49
N ARG A 83 13.88 -1.62 7.74
CA ARG A 83 14.10 -0.21 8.11
C ARG A 83 15.25 0.43 7.33
N ARG A 84 16.36 -0.31 7.17
CA ARG A 84 17.51 0.16 6.41
C ARG A 84 17.14 0.38 4.94
N GLN A 85 16.45 -0.58 4.34
CA GLN A 85 16.01 -0.50 2.96
C GLN A 85 15.03 0.66 2.73
N LEU A 86 14.11 0.90 3.68
CA LEU A 86 13.21 2.06 3.63
C LEU A 86 13.94 3.39 3.76
N ALA A 87 15.00 3.46 4.58
CA ALA A 87 15.81 4.67 4.73
C ALA A 87 16.68 4.97 3.50
N GLU A 88 17.07 3.92 2.76
CA GLU A 88 17.84 4.01 1.52
C GLU A 88 16.97 4.26 0.29
N THR A 89 15.65 4.01 0.37
CA THR A 89 14.72 4.22 -0.74
C THR A 89 14.39 5.72 -0.86
N PRO A 90 14.70 6.38 -2.00
CA PRO A 90 14.26 7.74 -2.23
C PRO A 90 12.74 7.73 -2.35
N LEU A 91 12.05 8.15 -1.29
CA LEU A 91 10.61 8.38 -1.36
C LEU A 91 10.37 9.52 -2.36
N PRO A 92 9.53 9.34 -3.40
CA PRO A 92 9.06 10.47 -4.16
C PRO A 92 8.47 11.43 -3.13
N ARG A 93 9.08 12.61 -3.01
CA ARG A 93 8.62 13.63 -2.06
C ARG A 93 7.16 13.84 -2.41
N GLY A 94 6.26 13.29 -1.60
CA GLY A 94 4.84 13.40 -1.83
C GLY A 94 4.58 14.87 -2.08
N CYS A 95 3.90 15.18 -3.19
CA CYS A 95 3.53 16.57 -3.47
C CYS A 95 2.96 17.09 -2.16
N GLY A 96 3.70 18.00 -1.53
CA GLY A 96 3.38 18.39 -0.17
C GLY A 96 1.93 18.81 -0.20
N ARG A 97 1.09 18.17 0.63
CA ARG A 97 -0.26 18.67 0.84
C ARG A 97 -0.09 20.16 1.13
N PRO A 98 -0.62 21.08 0.30
CA PRO A 98 -0.40 22.49 0.52
C PRO A 98 -0.89 22.81 1.93
N PRO A 99 -0.10 23.48 2.78
CA PRO A 99 -0.54 23.89 4.10
C PRO A 99 -1.69 24.89 3.91
N GLY A 100 -2.93 24.41 3.92
CA GLY A 100 -4.10 25.26 3.65
C GLY A 100 -5.43 24.58 3.37
N SER A 101 -5.50 23.28 3.04
CA SER A 101 -6.80 22.60 2.86
C SER A 101 -7.39 22.17 4.20
N ARG A 102 -7.86 23.18 4.96
CA ARG A 102 -8.75 23.02 6.11
C ARG A 102 -9.97 22.21 5.65
N GLY A 103 -10.32 21.18 6.39
CA GLY A 103 -11.40 20.25 6.05
C GLY A 103 -12.69 20.98 5.69
N GLY A 104 -13.02 20.96 4.39
CA GLY A 104 -14.39 21.16 3.94
C GLY A 104 -15.19 19.94 4.37
N ARG A 105 -16.01 20.09 5.41
CA ARG A 105 -17.16 19.22 5.62
C ARG A 105 -17.95 19.22 4.32
N LEU A 106 -17.94 18.11 3.59
CA LEU A 106 -19.04 17.83 2.67
C LEU A 106 -20.29 17.75 3.54
N PRO A 107 -21.34 18.55 3.27
CA PRO A 107 -22.61 18.37 3.96
C PRO A 107 -23.10 16.96 3.66
N VAL A 108 -23.25 16.15 4.72
CA VAL A 108 -24.02 14.91 4.65
C VAL A 108 -25.43 15.31 4.24
N ALA A 109 -25.82 14.98 3.01
CA ALA A 109 -27.17 15.16 2.53
C ALA A 109 -28.09 14.33 3.45
N ALA A 110 -28.90 15.02 4.24
CA ALA A 110 -29.96 14.39 5.01
C ALA A 110 -30.96 13.75 4.03
N PRO A 111 -31.38 12.48 4.24
CA PRO A 111 -32.48 11.93 3.47
C PRO A 111 -33.76 12.69 3.86
N GLY A 112 -34.36 13.34 2.86
CA GLY A 112 -35.65 14.00 2.99
C GLY A 112 -36.70 13.02 3.49
N ARG A 113 -37.18 13.26 4.71
CA ARG A 113 -38.53 12.93 5.12
C ARG A 113 -39.34 14.20 4.88
N GLU A 114 -40.43 14.09 4.12
CA GLU A 114 -41.79 14.40 4.58
C GLU A 114 -42.81 14.29 3.42
N LEU A 115 -43.76 13.38 3.64
CA LEU A 115 -45.18 13.33 3.24
C LEU A 115 -45.57 13.46 1.76
#